data_AF-A0A4R8R2T4-F1
#
_entry.id   AF-A0A4R8R2T4-F1
#
_cell.length_a   1.000
_cell.length_b   1.000
_cell.length_c   1.000
_cell.angle_alpha   90.00
_cell.angle_beta   90.00
_cell.angle_gamma   90.00
#
_symmetry.space_group_name_H-M   'P 1'
#
loop_
_entity.id
_entity.type
_entity.pdbx_description
1 polymer ?
#
loop_
_entity_poly.entity_id
_entity_poly.type
_entity_poly.pdbx_seq_one_letter_code
_entity_poly.pdbx_strand_id
1 'polypeptide(L)'
;MVAEAFLTLAETHTAERALQMHNIAPPAPRSGMTVSKWVSAESAGDILLLGAAGASWAFTLLYLARSPWWSRHVGRMLVAFTLALSLVLSQNAVGTWWGENYPYRGEIRDVLYAALGVTLIQLVLVLRRLQSR
;
A
#
# COMPACT_ATOMS: atom_id res chain seq x y z
N MET A 1 -11.85 30.06 -13.59
CA MET A 1 -11.68 28.59 -13.70
C MET A 1 -12.69 27.81 -12.85
N VAL A 2 -12.92 28.19 -11.58
CA VAL A 2 -13.93 27.51 -10.72
C VAL A 2 -15.38 27.81 -11.11
N ALA A 3 -15.69 29.06 -11.51
CA ALA A 3 -17.05 29.46 -11.88
C ALA A 3 -17.56 28.76 -13.16
N GLU A 4 -16.71 28.60 -14.17
CA GLU A 4 -17.01 27.85 -15.39
C GLU A 4 -17.39 26.41 -15.08
N ALA A 5 -16.59 25.72 -14.24
CA ALA A 5 -16.86 24.35 -13.83
C ALA A 5 -18.19 24.20 -13.10
N PHE A 6 -18.59 25.21 -12.32
CA PHE A 6 -19.87 25.22 -11.61
C PHE A 6 -21.06 25.40 -12.56
N LEU A 7 -20.91 26.24 -13.59
CA LEU A 7 -21.92 26.41 -14.63
C LEU A 7 -22.07 25.14 -15.47
N THR A 8 -20.96 24.47 -15.82
CA THR A 8 -21.02 23.20 -16.55
C THR A 8 -21.70 22.09 -15.72
N LEU A 9 -21.47 22.08 -14.40
CA LEU A 9 -22.12 21.13 -13.49
C LEU A 9 -23.63 21.42 -13.34
N ALA A 10 -24.01 22.69 -13.31
CA ALA A 10 -25.41 23.09 -13.24
C ALA A 10 -26.16 22.75 -14.54
N GLU A 11 -25.55 22.96 -15.71
CA GLU A 11 -26.13 22.60 -17.01
C GLU A 11 -26.30 21.08 -17.15
N THR A 12 -25.29 20.29 -16.76
CA THR A 12 -25.35 18.81 -16.82
C THR A 12 -26.45 18.26 -15.92
N HIS A 13 -26.58 18.76 -14.69
CA HIS A 13 -27.65 18.34 -13.79
C HIS A 13 -29.05 18.73 -14.29
N THR A 14 -29.17 19.86 -15.01
CA THR A 14 -30.45 20.31 -15.58
C THR A 14 -30.83 19.45 -16.80
N ALA A 15 -29.84 19.08 -17.62
CA ALA A 15 -30.02 18.16 -18.75
C ALA A 15 -30.44 16.75 -18.31
N GLU A 16 -29.86 16.22 -17.24
CA GLU A 16 -30.25 14.91 -16.69
C GLU A 16 -31.70 14.91 -16.19
N ARG A 17 -32.15 16.00 -15.55
CA ARG A 17 -33.55 16.14 -15.11
C ARG A 17 -34.53 16.23 -16.28
N ALA A 18 -34.15 16.89 -17.38
CA ALA A 18 -34.98 16.94 -18.58
C ALA A 18 -35.13 15.55 -19.24
N LEU A 19 -34.06 14.75 -19.25
CA LEU A 19 -34.09 13.37 -19.77
C LEU A 19 -34.96 12.44 -18.92
N GLN A 20 -34.94 12.61 -17.60
CA GLN A 20 -35.80 11.84 -16.69
C GLN A 20 -37.29 12.17 -16.84
N MET A 21 -37.65 13.43 -17.07
CA MET A 21 -39.06 13.81 -17.30
C MET A 21 -39.64 13.24 -18.59
N HIS A 22 -38.79 12.95 -19.59
CA HIS A 22 -39.23 12.41 -20.89
C HIS A 22 -39.15 10.88 -21.00
N ASN A 23 -38.85 10.17 -19.89
CA ASN A 23 -38.68 8.70 -19.83
C ASN A 23 -37.79 8.15 -20.96
N ILE A 24 -36.80 8.94 -21.38
CA ILE A 24 -35.78 8.50 -22.33
C ILE A 24 -34.71 7.82 -21.48
N ALA A 25 -34.59 6.49 -21.61
CA ALA A 25 -33.50 5.76 -21.01
C ALA A 25 -32.17 6.38 -21.48
N PRO A 26 -31.30 6.86 -20.58
CA PRO A 26 -30.01 7.40 -20.99
C PRO A 26 -29.25 6.31 -21.76
N PRO A 27 -28.60 6.66 -22.89
CA PRO A 27 -27.86 5.67 -23.65
C PRO A 27 -26.87 4.98 -22.71
N ALA A 28 -26.91 3.65 -22.67
CA ALA A 28 -26.07 2.83 -21.80
C ALA A 28 -24.63 3.39 -21.84
N PRO A 29 -23.98 3.58 -20.67
CA PRO A 29 -22.67 4.19 -20.62
C PRO A 29 -21.74 3.39 -21.54
N ARG A 30 -21.42 3.98 -22.69
CA ARG A 30 -20.34 3.50 -23.53
C ARG A 30 -19.15 3.50 -22.60
N SER A 31 -18.55 2.31 -22.43
CA SER A 31 -17.38 2.02 -21.62
C SER A 31 -16.20 2.94 -22.00
N GLY A 32 -16.30 4.20 -21.60
CA GLY A 32 -15.25 5.19 -21.62
C GLY A 32 -14.53 5.03 -20.30
N MET A 33 -13.30 4.54 -20.37
CA MET A 33 -12.33 4.59 -19.29
C MET A 33 -12.43 5.94 -18.57
N THR A 34 -12.95 5.94 -17.35
CA THR A 34 -12.84 7.07 -16.44
C THR A 34 -11.38 7.18 -16.03
N VAL A 35 -10.64 8.04 -16.74
CA VAL A 35 -9.23 8.40 -16.46
C VAL A 35 -9.07 9.02 -15.05
N SER A 36 -10.16 9.42 -14.39
CA SER A 36 -10.14 10.06 -13.07
C SER A 36 -9.88 9.11 -11.88
N LYS A 37 -9.89 7.78 -12.07
CA LYS A 37 -9.53 6.84 -10.98
C LYS A 37 -8.02 6.72 -10.74
N TRP A 38 -7.18 7.12 -11.68
CA TRP A 38 -5.73 6.89 -11.56
C TRP A 38 -5.01 7.86 -10.63
N VAL A 39 -5.65 8.97 -10.22
CA VAL A 39 -5.06 9.99 -9.32
C VAL A 39 -6.00 10.27 -8.14
N SER A 40 -6.43 9.22 -7.44
CA SER A 40 -7.36 9.31 -6.30
C SER A 40 -6.88 8.42 -5.15
N ALA A 41 -6.11 8.96 -4.20
CA ALA A 41 -5.62 8.31 -2.96
C ALA A 41 -4.80 7.00 -3.10
N GLU A 42 -5.21 6.09 -3.98
CA GLU A 42 -4.56 4.88 -4.47
C GLU A 42 -3.12 5.19 -4.90
N SER A 43 -2.89 6.17 -5.78
CA SER A 43 -1.55 6.51 -6.24
C SER A 43 -0.66 7.20 -5.20
N ALA A 44 -1.21 7.99 -4.28
CA ALA A 44 -0.41 8.60 -3.21
C ALA A 44 0.02 7.55 -2.17
N GLY A 45 -0.89 6.63 -1.82
CA GLY A 45 -0.60 5.49 -0.97
C GLY A 45 0.46 4.57 -1.57
N ASP A 46 0.38 4.31 -2.87
CA ASP A 46 1.34 3.47 -3.58
C ASP A 46 2.75 4.09 -3.63
N ILE A 47 2.83 5.41 -3.85
CA ILE A 47 4.10 6.15 -3.83
C ILE A 47 4.72 6.12 -2.42
N LEU A 48 3.91 6.35 -1.39
CA LEU A 48 4.34 6.27 0.01
C LEU A 48 4.80 4.86 0.37
N LEU A 49 4.09 3.83 -0.09
CA LEU A 49 4.44 2.43 0.12
C LEU A 49 5.75 2.07 -0.57
N LEU A 50 5.96 2.52 -1.81
CA LEU A 50 7.22 2.33 -2.54
C LEU A 50 8.38 3.05 -1.84
N GLY A 51 8.14 4.28 -1.37
CA GLY A 51 9.10 5.05 -0.59
C GLY A 51 9.46 4.36 0.73
N ALA A 52 8.47 3.82 1.46
CA ALA A 52 8.67 3.07 2.69
C ALA A 52 9.43 1.76 2.43
N ALA A 53 9.09 1.03 1.37
CA ALA A 53 9.80 -0.17 0.94
C ALA A 53 11.27 0.16 0.65
N GLY A 54 11.54 1.20 -0.14
CA GLY A 54 12.89 1.66 -0.46
C GLY A 54 13.69 2.07 0.77
N ALA A 55 13.10 2.88 1.65
CA ALA A 55 13.74 3.29 2.91
C ALA A 55 14.04 2.10 3.83
N SER A 56 13.13 1.13 3.92
CA SER A 56 13.32 -0.08 4.71
C SER A 56 14.46 -0.96 4.18
N TRP A 57 14.58 -1.09 2.86
CA TRP A 57 15.70 -1.79 2.23
C TRP A 57 17.02 -1.06 2.44
N ALA A 58 17.04 0.26 2.27
CA ALA A 58 18.23 1.07 2.52
C ALA A 58 18.73 0.87 3.96
N PHE A 59 17.83 0.96 4.95
CA PHE A 59 18.18 0.68 6.33
C PHE A 59 18.68 -0.76 6.51
N THR A 60 17.94 -1.76 6.01
CA THR A 60 18.28 -3.18 6.19
C THR A 60 19.65 -3.49 5.62
N LEU A 61 19.96 -3.04 4.41
CA LEU A 61 21.24 -3.27 3.75
C LEU A 61 22.39 -2.54 4.47
N LEU A 62 22.19 -1.27 4.83
CA LEU A 62 23.19 -0.50 5.58
C LEU A 62 23.48 -1.14 6.93
N TYR A 63 22.45 -1.59 7.64
CA TYR A 63 22.58 -2.22 8.95
C TYR A 63 23.27 -3.59 8.83
N LEU A 64 22.88 -4.40 7.84
CA LEU A 64 23.48 -5.71 7.59
C LEU A 64 24.96 -5.60 7.17
N ALA A 65 25.32 -4.58 6.39
CA ALA A 65 26.67 -4.38 5.90
C ALA A 65 27.60 -3.69 6.91
N ARG A 66 27.09 -2.75 7.71
CA ARG A 66 27.93 -1.90 8.59
C ARG A 66 27.82 -2.19 10.07
N SER A 67 26.76 -2.84 10.53
CA SER A 67 26.61 -3.15 11.96
C SER A 67 27.15 -4.54 12.27
N PRO A 68 27.83 -4.75 13.42
CA PRO A 68 28.21 -6.09 13.90
C PRO A 68 26.97 -6.83 14.45
N TRP A 69 25.95 -7.00 13.61
CA TRP A 69 24.66 -7.57 13.98
C TRP A 69 24.76 -9.02 14.47
N TRP A 70 25.77 -9.76 14.01
CA TRP A 70 26.05 -11.13 14.46
C TRP A 70 26.55 -11.20 15.91
N SER A 71 27.18 -10.13 16.42
CA SER A 71 27.81 -10.11 17.74
C SER A 71 26.78 -9.99 18.88
N ARG A 72 25.64 -9.31 18.63
CA ARG A 72 24.62 -9.04 19.66
C ARG A 72 23.30 -9.72 19.32
N HIS A 73 22.68 -10.38 20.30
CA HIS A 73 21.36 -11.01 20.14
C HIS A 73 20.30 -10.03 19.61
N VAL A 74 20.28 -8.82 20.16
CA VAL A 74 19.39 -7.74 19.75
C VAL A 74 19.64 -7.33 18.28
N GLY A 75 20.90 -7.34 17.83
CA GLY A 75 21.25 -7.01 16.45
C GLY A 75 20.70 -8.02 15.44
N ARG A 76 20.78 -9.31 15.75
CA ARG A 76 20.19 -10.36 14.90
C ARG A 76 18.67 -10.26 14.81
N MET A 77 18.01 -9.94 15.92
CA MET A 77 16.56 -9.72 15.95
C MET A 77 16.15 -8.49 15.15
N LEU A 78 16.94 -7.41 15.23
CA LEU A 78 16.70 -6.21 14.44
C LEU A 78 16.85 -6.48 12.93
N VAL A 79 17.88 -7.23 12.52
CA VAL A 79 18.04 -7.69 11.13
C VAL A 79 16.83 -8.50 10.67
N ALA A 80 16.42 -9.50 11.46
CA ALA A 80 15.29 -10.35 11.11
C ALA A 80 14.01 -9.51 10.94
N PHE A 81 13.79 -8.54 11.84
CA PHE A 81 12.65 -7.65 11.79
C PHE A 81 12.68 -6.75 10.55
N THR A 82 13.77 -6.04 10.30
CA THR A 82 13.83 -5.09 9.17
C THR A 82 13.86 -5.80 7.82
N LEU A 83 14.44 -7.00 7.75
CA LEU A 83 14.37 -7.85 6.56
C LEU A 83 12.94 -8.33 6.30
N ALA A 84 12.24 -8.87 7.30
CA ALA A 84 10.85 -9.30 7.17
C ALA A 84 9.93 -8.13 6.77
N LEU A 85 10.13 -6.96 7.39
CA LEU A 85 9.41 -5.75 7.05
C LEU A 85 9.67 -5.32 5.60
N SER A 86 10.93 -5.33 5.15
CA SER A 86 11.29 -4.96 3.78
C SER A 86 10.63 -5.87 2.75
N LEU A 87 10.60 -7.18 3.01
CA LEU A 87 9.94 -8.16 2.15
C LEU A 87 8.41 -7.96 2.10
N VAL A 88 7.79 -7.71 3.24
CA VAL A 88 6.35 -7.40 3.35
C VAL A 88 6.00 -6.15 2.55
N LEU A 89 6.78 -5.07 2.71
CA LEU A 89 6.54 -3.83 1.98
C LEU A 89 6.76 -4.00 0.48
N SER A 90 7.79 -4.75 0.08
CA SER A 90 8.02 -5.09 -1.33
C SER A 90 6.87 -5.92 -1.92
N GLN A 91 6.36 -6.92 -1.21
CA GLN A 91 5.23 -7.72 -1.70
C GLN A 91 3.96 -6.89 -1.87
N ASN A 92 3.69 -5.99 -0.92
CA ASN A 92 2.57 -5.06 -1.02
C ASN A 92 2.76 -4.06 -2.16
N ALA A 93 3.96 -3.52 -2.36
CA ALA A 93 4.26 -2.58 -3.45
C ALA A 93 4.17 -3.25 -4.84
N VAL A 94 4.67 -4.47 -5.00
CA VAL A 94 4.44 -5.26 -6.23
C VAL A 94 2.95 -5.56 -6.41
N GLY A 95 2.19 -5.57 -5.31
CA GLY A 95 0.75 -5.77 -5.32
C GLY A 95 -0.07 -4.72 -6.01
N THR A 96 0.36 -3.47 -5.92
CA THR A 96 -0.36 -2.34 -6.49
C THR A 96 -0.23 -2.30 -8.02
N TRP A 97 0.88 -2.80 -8.58
CA TRP A 97 1.11 -2.81 -10.03
C TRP A 97 0.55 -4.03 -10.77
N TRP A 98 0.51 -5.20 -10.13
CA TRP A 98 0.15 -6.46 -10.83
C TRP A 98 -1.33 -6.88 -10.66
N GLY A 99 -2.09 -6.21 -9.78
CA GLY A 99 -3.47 -6.57 -9.48
C GLY A 99 -3.64 -7.99 -8.90
N GLU A 100 -4.86 -8.54 -9.00
CA GLU A 100 -5.22 -9.87 -8.46
C GLU A 100 -4.60 -11.05 -9.24
N ASN A 101 -4.06 -10.83 -10.44
CA ASN A 101 -3.61 -11.88 -11.35
C ASN A 101 -2.22 -12.49 -11.06
N TYR A 102 -1.72 -12.39 -9.82
CA TYR A 102 -0.44 -12.97 -9.44
C TYR A 102 -0.64 -14.35 -8.79
N PRO A 103 -0.25 -15.46 -9.43
CA PRO A 103 -0.36 -16.79 -8.82
C PRO A 103 0.46 -16.84 -7.52
N TYR A 104 -0.08 -17.49 -6.47
CA TYR A 104 0.51 -17.60 -5.13
C TYR A 104 0.61 -16.29 -4.30
N ARG A 105 -0.02 -15.19 -4.74
CA ARG A 105 -0.05 -13.91 -3.98
C ARG A 105 -0.53 -14.08 -2.54
N GLY A 106 -1.58 -14.89 -2.34
CA GLY A 106 -2.14 -15.15 -1.01
C GLY A 106 -1.14 -15.83 -0.10
N GLU A 107 -0.62 -16.98 -0.54
CA GLU A 107 0.31 -17.80 0.24
C GLU A 107 1.59 -17.04 0.62
N ILE A 108 2.19 -16.31 -0.33
CA ILE A 108 3.41 -15.52 -0.07
C ILE A 108 3.13 -14.44 0.96
N ARG A 109 2.01 -13.72 0.83
CA ARG A 109 1.63 -12.67 1.79
C ARG A 109 1.40 -13.25 3.18
N ASP A 110 0.71 -14.38 3.26
CA ASP A 110 0.38 -15.03 4.53
C ASP A 110 1.64 -15.50 5.26
N VAL A 111 2.59 -16.09 4.52
CA VAL A 111 3.90 -16.49 5.07
C VAL A 111 4.72 -15.28 5.53
N LEU A 112 4.76 -14.21 4.74
CA LEU A 112 5.50 -13.00 5.10
C LEU A 112 4.88 -12.30 6.32
N TYR A 113 3.55 -12.26 6.42
CA TYR A 113 2.84 -11.69 7.56
C TYR A 113 3.03 -12.54 8.82
N ALA A 114 3.00 -13.86 8.69
CA ALA A 114 3.31 -14.76 9.78
C ALA A 114 4.76 -14.56 10.28
N ALA A 115 5.73 -14.50 9.36
CA ALA A 115 7.14 -14.29 9.70
C ALA A 115 7.36 -12.93 10.40
N LEU A 116 6.76 -11.86 9.88
CA LEU A 116 6.82 -10.53 10.50
C LEU A 116 6.17 -10.53 11.88
N GLY A 117 4.99 -11.14 12.02
CA GLY A 117 4.26 -11.26 13.28
C GLY A 117 5.04 -12.02 14.34
N VAL A 118 5.60 -13.18 13.99
CA VAL A 118 6.47 -13.97 14.89
C VAL A 118 7.68 -13.14 15.34
N THR A 119 8.31 -12.42 14.42
CA THR A 119 9.47 -11.58 14.73
C THR A 119 9.11 -10.45 15.70
N LEU A 120 7.97 -9.78 15.48
CA LEU A 120 7.45 -8.74 16.37
C LEU A 120 7.14 -9.30 17.77
N ILE A 121 6.49 -10.46 17.85
CA ILE A 121 6.19 -11.12 19.14
C ILE A 121 7.50 -11.41 19.89
N GLN A 122 8.52 -11.94 19.21
CA GLN A 122 9.83 -12.19 19.84
C GLN A 122 10.48 -10.90 20.35
N LEU A 123 10.45 -9.82 19.57
CA LEU A 123 10.96 -8.51 20.00
C LEU A 123 10.24 -8.00 21.25
N VAL A 124 8.91 -8.11 21.29
CA VAL A 124 8.11 -7.68 22.45
C VAL A 124 8.49 -8.49 23.69
N LEU A 125 8.62 -9.81 23.58
CA LEU A 125 9.02 -10.67 24.70
C LEU A 125 10.42 -10.33 25.22
N VAL A 126 11.36 -10.06 24.31
CA VAL A 126 12.72 -9.66 24.67
C VAL A 126 12.73 -8.30 25.35
N LEU A 127 11.98 -7.33 24.83
CA LEU A 127 11.86 -6.01 25.43
C LEU A 127 11.27 -6.10 26.85
N ARG A 128 10.20 -6.89 27.04
CA ARG A 128 9.61 -7.10 28.37
C ARG A 128 10.61 -7.70 29.37
N ARG A 129 11.42 -8.67 28.93
CA ARG A 129 12.48 -9.28 29.77
C ARG A 129 13.61 -8.32 30.12
N LEU A 130 13.91 -7.37 29.23
CA LEU A 130 14.92 -6.33 29.47
C LEU A 130 14.40 -5.27 30.44
N GLN A 131 13.13 -4.90 30.34
CA GLN A 131 12.49 -3.90 31.22
C GLN A 131 12.13 -4.43 32.60
N SER A 132 11.96 -5.75 32.75
CA SER A 132 11.67 -6.39 34.04
C SER A 132 12.93 -6.71 34.87
N ARG A 133 14.09 -6.18 34.49
CA ARG A 133 15.36 -6.28 35.20
C ARG A 133 15.74 -4.91 35.73
#